data_AF-I0IMQ3-F1
#
_entry.id   AF-I0IMQ3-F1
#
_cell.length_a   1.000
_cell.length_b   1.000
_cell.length_c   1.000
_cell.angle_alpha   90.00
_cell.angle_beta   90.00
_cell.angle_gamma   90.00
#
_symmetry.space_group_name_H-M   'P 1'
#
loop_
_entity.id
_entity.type
_entity.pdbx_description
1 polymer ?
#
loop_
_entity_poly.entity_id
_entity_poly.type
_entity_poly.pdbx_seq_one_letter_code
_entity_poly.pdbx_strand_id
1 'polypeptide(L)'
;MALNWKKTFQWGFVAILATLIGASAINRLAGLFYLKDLKTEDAVYQFTQKKESVDGITIQMDFVREGSPYYSPVMSADYTIFVVTITNNGKSFIDYQPMDFYMELPGSMTSRPFDQSEISEALSSSLLGTAMAPGTMARLNRTRKMVDQVYLPPARVFPNYSREGIVAFPLIRSRPDSFDIRLTQLSINGKILPPIIFQIKKLPAKATPQKS
;
A
#
# COMPACT_ATOMS: atom_id res chain seq x y z
N MET A 1 -54.53 -30.22 -2.52
CA MET A 1 -53.71 -29.02 -2.86
C MET A 1 -52.49 -28.78 -1.94
N ALA A 2 -52.22 -29.59 -0.91
CA ALA A 2 -51.06 -29.37 -0.02
C ALA A 2 -49.71 -29.96 -0.51
N LEU A 3 -49.75 -30.90 -1.47
CA LEU A 3 -48.56 -31.65 -1.90
C LEU A 3 -47.65 -30.84 -2.86
N ASN A 4 -48.23 -29.94 -3.67
CA ASN A 4 -47.46 -29.12 -4.61
C ASN A 4 -46.73 -27.96 -3.93
N TRP A 5 -47.27 -27.41 -2.84
CA TRP A 5 -46.67 -26.26 -2.16
C TRP A 5 -45.33 -26.59 -1.50
N LYS A 6 -45.21 -27.79 -0.90
CA LYS A 6 -43.93 -28.31 -0.36
C LYS A 6 -42.86 -28.51 -1.43
N LYS A 7 -43.23 -29.00 -2.61
CA LYS A 7 -42.29 -29.18 -3.73
C LYS A 7 -41.81 -27.83 -4.27
N THR A 8 -42.71 -26.87 -4.51
CA THR A 8 -42.33 -25.54 -5.00
C THR A 8 -41.47 -24.79 -3.99
N PHE A 9 -41.76 -24.93 -2.69
CA PHE A 9 -40.95 -24.35 -1.61
C PHE A 9 -39.56 -25.00 -1.52
N GLN A 10 -39.45 -26.33 -1.65
CA GLN A 10 -38.16 -27.03 -1.71
C GLN A 10 -37.33 -26.60 -2.92
N TRP A 11 -37.92 -26.50 -4.11
CA TRP A 11 -37.19 -26.07 -5.31
C TRP A 11 -36.78 -24.60 -5.24
N GLY A 12 -37.63 -23.72 -4.67
CA GLY A 12 -37.27 -22.32 -4.41
C GLY A 12 -36.11 -22.21 -3.42
N PHE A 13 -36.11 -23.02 -2.35
CA PHE A 13 -35.03 -23.04 -1.37
C PHE A 13 -33.71 -23.58 -1.94
N VAL A 14 -33.78 -24.62 -2.78
CA VAL A 14 -32.62 -25.16 -3.51
C VAL A 14 -32.09 -24.15 -4.53
N ALA A 15 -32.97 -23.41 -5.22
CA ALA A 15 -32.56 -22.36 -6.15
C ALA A 15 -31.85 -21.20 -5.44
N ILE A 16 -32.32 -20.79 -4.25
CA ILE A 16 -31.68 -19.77 -3.41
C ILE A 16 -30.32 -20.27 -2.88
N LEU A 17 -30.24 -21.52 -2.44
CA LEU A 17 -28.95 -22.12 -2.05
C LEU A 17 -27.98 -22.20 -3.23
N ALA A 18 -28.45 -22.57 -4.42
CA ALA A 18 -27.62 -22.65 -5.62
C ALA A 18 -27.12 -21.27 -6.07
N THR A 19 -27.94 -20.21 -5.98
CA THR A 19 -27.48 -18.84 -6.27
C THR A 19 -26.51 -18.32 -5.22
N LEU A 20 -26.70 -18.62 -3.93
CA LEU A 20 -25.75 -18.27 -2.86
C LEU A 20 -24.41 -19.02 -3.00
N ILE A 21 -24.44 -20.32 -3.33
CA ILE A 21 -23.25 -21.13 -3.58
C ILE A 21 -22.55 -20.69 -4.86
N GLY A 22 -23.31 -20.44 -5.93
CA GLY A 22 -22.81 -19.95 -7.21
C GLY A 22 -22.16 -18.58 -7.08
N ALA A 23 -22.81 -17.62 -6.41
CA ALA A 23 -22.25 -16.31 -6.13
C ALA A 23 -20.97 -16.41 -5.29
N SER A 24 -20.95 -17.26 -4.26
CA SER A 24 -19.76 -17.51 -3.44
C SER A 24 -18.61 -18.11 -4.24
N ALA A 25 -18.88 -19.06 -5.16
CA ALA A 25 -17.87 -19.68 -6.01
C ALA A 25 -17.32 -18.70 -7.06
N ILE A 26 -18.19 -17.91 -7.71
CA ILE A 26 -17.81 -16.89 -8.68
C ILE A 26 -16.97 -15.80 -8.00
N ASN A 27 -17.39 -15.34 -6.83
CA ASN A 27 -16.66 -14.36 -6.03
C ASN A 27 -15.29 -14.86 -5.57
N ARG A 28 -15.18 -16.13 -5.15
CA ARG A 28 -13.90 -16.77 -4.83
C ARG A 28 -12.99 -16.85 -6.05
N LEU A 29 -13.53 -17.21 -7.21
CA LEU A 29 -12.78 -17.25 -8.46
C LEU A 29 -12.34 -15.84 -8.87
N ALA A 30 -13.21 -14.83 -8.81
CA ALA A 30 -12.89 -13.45 -9.13
C ALA A 30 -11.77 -12.88 -8.23
N GLY A 31 -11.81 -13.17 -6.92
CA GLY A 31 -10.72 -12.81 -6.00
C GLY A 31 -9.40 -13.54 -6.29
N LEU A 32 -9.47 -14.80 -6.72
CA LEU A 32 -8.31 -15.59 -7.17
C LEU A 32 -7.73 -15.09 -8.49
N PHE A 33 -8.57 -14.69 -9.45
CA PHE A 33 -8.14 -14.10 -10.73
C PHE A 33 -7.55 -12.70 -10.53
N TYR A 34 -8.16 -11.85 -9.70
CA TYR A 34 -7.61 -10.54 -9.34
C TYR A 34 -6.19 -10.66 -8.75
N LEU A 35 -6.00 -11.57 -7.80
CA LEU A 35 -4.68 -11.83 -7.19
C LEU A 35 -3.67 -12.47 -8.15
N LYS A 36 -4.13 -13.18 -9.19
CA LYS A 36 -3.28 -13.83 -10.19
C LYS A 36 -2.85 -12.87 -11.29
N ASP A 37 -3.72 -11.97 -11.72
CA ASP A 37 -3.41 -10.92 -12.73
C ASP A 37 -2.57 -9.77 -12.14
N LEU A 38 -2.54 -9.60 -10.82
CA LEU A 38 -1.59 -8.71 -10.16
C LEU A 38 -0.12 -9.16 -10.28
N LYS A 39 0.16 -10.37 -10.80
CA LYS A 39 1.52 -10.88 -11.07
C LYS A 39 2.13 -10.37 -12.38
N THR A 40 1.41 -9.59 -13.19
CA THR A 40 1.96 -9.15 -14.49
C THR A 40 2.97 -8.01 -14.38
N GLU A 41 4.23 -8.44 -14.34
CA GLU A 41 5.45 -7.71 -14.72
C GLU A 41 5.60 -6.34 -14.05
N ASP A 42 6.10 -6.40 -12.81
CA ASP A 42 6.55 -5.25 -12.05
C ASP A 42 7.66 -4.54 -12.83
N ALA A 43 7.38 -3.32 -13.29
CA ALA A 43 8.43 -2.34 -13.48
C ALA A 43 9.22 -2.28 -12.16
N VAL A 44 10.40 -2.88 -12.14
CA VAL A 44 11.19 -2.94 -10.92
C VAL A 44 11.84 -1.57 -10.76
N TYR A 45 11.33 -0.75 -9.85
CA TYR A 45 11.95 0.53 -9.56
C TYR A 45 13.15 0.39 -8.65
N GLN A 46 14.03 1.39 -8.63
CA GLN A 46 15.06 1.52 -7.63
C GLN A 46 15.22 2.99 -7.24
N PHE A 47 15.56 3.23 -5.98
CA PHE A 47 16.01 4.53 -5.54
C PHE A 47 17.39 4.81 -6.14
N THR A 48 17.58 6.01 -6.66
CA THR A 48 18.92 6.52 -7.01
C THR A 48 19.76 6.64 -5.74
N GLN A 49 19.13 7.12 -4.66
CA GLN A 49 19.71 7.19 -3.33
C GLN A 49 18.60 6.87 -2.32
N LYS A 50 18.83 5.85 -1.48
CA LYS A 50 17.85 5.39 -0.47
C LYS A 50 17.87 6.23 0.80
N LYS A 51 18.92 7.03 1.00
CA LYS A 51 19.22 7.70 2.26
C LYS A 51 19.63 9.13 2.00
N GLU A 52 18.88 10.07 2.54
CA GLU A 52 19.17 11.50 2.48
C GLU A 52 19.46 12.03 3.88
N SER A 53 20.32 13.05 3.98
CA SER A 53 20.62 13.68 5.27
C SER A 53 20.70 15.20 5.16
N VAL A 54 20.05 15.88 6.10
CA VAL A 54 20.03 17.35 6.22
C VAL A 54 20.08 17.71 7.70
N ASP A 55 20.99 18.62 8.08
CA ASP A 55 21.11 19.15 9.44
C ASP A 55 21.13 18.08 10.57
N GLY A 56 21.80 16.94 10.30
CA GLY A 56 21.90 15.82 11.24
C GLY A 56 20.66 14.92 11.27
N ILE A 57 19.62 15.22 10.49
CA ILE A 57 18.48 14.34 10.27
C ILE A 57 18.79 13.42 9.10
N THR A 58 18.47 12.15 9.25
CA THR A 58 18.64 11.13 8.22
C THR A 58 17.28 10.54 7.91
N ILE A 59 16.89 10.56 6.64
CA ILE A 59 15.67 9.93 6.16
C ILE A 59 16.08 8.81 5.22
N GLN A 60 15.63 7.59 5.50
CA GLN A 60 15.83 6.44 4.65
C GLN A 60 14.49 5.94 4.13
N MET A 61 14.43 5.62 2.84
CA MET A 61 13.25 5.08 2.18
C MET A 61 13.58 3.83 1.40
N ASP A 62 12.70 2.83 1.50
CA ASP A 62 12.76 1.64 0.65
C ASP A 62 11.37 1.15 0.24
N PHE A 63 11.32 0.34 -0.81
CA PHE A 63 10.07 -0.29 -1.23
C PHE A 63 9.68 -1.43 -0.30
N VAL A 64 8.39 -1.52 0.03
CA VAL A 64 7.84 -2.73 0.63
C VAL A 64 7.61 -3.77 -0.47
N ARG A 65 8.41 -4.84 -0.45
CA ARG A 65 8.36 -5.94 -1.43
C ARG A 65 8.14 -7.29 -0.76
N GLU A 66 7.83 -8.31 -1.55
CA GLU A 66 7.75 -9.69 -1.06
C GLU A 66 9.02 -10.07 -0.29
N GLY A 67 8.84 -10.58 0.93
CA GLY A 67 9.92 -10.84 1.89
C GLY A 67 10.12 -9.76 2.95
N SER A 68 9.57 -8.55 2.79
CA SER A 68 9.54 -7.52 3.82
C SER A 68 8.57 -7.89 4.96
N PRO A 69 8.88 -7.59 6.24
CA PRO A 69 7.94 -7.78 7.34
C PRO A 69 6.68 -6.90 7.22
N TYR A 70 6.73 -5.85 6.38
CA TYR A 70 5.60 -4.95 6.12
C TYR A 70 4.78 -5.35 4.89
N TYR A 71 5.17 -6.43 4.19
CA TYR A 71 4.52 -6.84 2.95
C TYR A 71 3.14 -7.45 3.20
N SER A 72 2.12 -6.82 2.62
CA SER A 72 0.80 -7.42 2.46
C SER A 72 0.44 -7.46 0.98
N PRO A 73 0.15 -8.65 0.42
CA PRO A 73 -0.34 -8.78 -0.96
C PRO A 73 -1.63 -8.03 -1.25
N VAL A 74 -2.43 -7.75 -0.21
CA VAL A 74 -3.65 -6.94 -0.34
C VAL A 74 -3.30 -5.46 -0.48
N MET A 75 -2.32 -4.99 0.28
CA MET A 75 -1.87 -3.59 0.18
C MET A 75 -1.10 -3.35 -1.12
N SER A 76 -0.22 -4.27 -1.52
CA SER A 76 0.57 -4.11 -2.75
C SER A 76 -0.27 -4.17 -4.03
N ALA A 77 -1.50 -4.69 -3.94
CA ALA A 77 -2.44 -4.72 -5.06
C ALA A 77 -2.94 -3.33 -5.45
N ASP A 78 -3.21 -2.49 -4.44
CA ASP A 78 -3.94 -1.23 -4.62
C ASP A 78 -3.07 0.01 -4.31
N TYR A 79 -1.90 -0.19 -3.70
CA TYR A 79 -1.02 0.89 -3.23
C TYR A 79 0.44 0.68 -3.61
N THR A 80 1.15 1.79 -3.79
CA THR A 80 2.61 1.83 -3.80
C THR A 80 3.10 2.20 -2.41
N ILE A 81 3.83 1.30 -1.75
CA ILE A 81 4.13 1.40 -0.31
C ILE A 81 5.63 1.52 -0.10
N PHE A 82 6.01 2.45 0.75
CA PHE A 82 7.38 2.65 1.18
C PHE A 82 7.51 2.42 2.68
N VAL A 83 8.61 1.80 3.09
CA VAL A 83 9.09 1.87 4.47
C VAL A 83 9.95 3.12 4.59
N VAL A 84 9.72 3.90 5.63
CA VAL A 84 10.40 5.14 5.93
C VAL A 84 11.02 5.04 7.31
N THR A 85 12.30 5.31 7.41
CA THR A 85 13.03 5.42 8.67
C THR A 85 13.56 6.84 8.82
N ILE A 86 13.18 7.51 9.90
CA ILE A 86 13.57 8.88 10.25
C ILE A 86 14.46 8.80 11.48
N THR A 87 15.73 9.13 11.34
CA THR A 87 16.71 9.15 12.42
C THR A 87 17.18 10.57 12.68
N ASN A 88 17.08 11.02 13.93
CA ASN A 88 17.57 12.34 14.33
C ASN A 88 18.93 12.20 15.02
N ASN A 89 20.01 12.46 14.29
CA ASN A 89 21.37 12.57 14.84
C ASN A 89 21.75 14.05 15.12
N GLY A 90 20.80 14.97 14.99
CA GLY A 90 20.98 16.38 15.26
C GLY A 90 20.91 16.72 16.75
N LYS A 91 21.02 18.02 17.07
CA LYS A 91 20.99 18.53 18.45
C LYS A 91 19.60 18.95 18.93
N SER A 92 18.62 18.99 18.04
CA SER A 92 17.29 19.54 18.28
C SER A 92 16.22 18.55 17.86
N PHE A 93 15.02 18.65 18.43
CA PHE A 93 13.92 17.79 18.01
C PHE A 93 13.43 18.19 16.61
N ILE A 94 12.82 17.23 15.94
CA ILE A 94 12.12 17.44 14.69
C ILE A 94 10.66 17.08 14.83
N ASP A 95 9.80 17.82 14.15
CA ASP A 95 8.40 17.48 13.98
C ASP A 95 8.18 17.10 12.51
N TYR A 96 7.51 15.98 12.28
CA TYR A 96 7.14 15.50 10.94
C TYR A 96 5.71 14.98 10.93
N GLN A 97 5.05 15.07 9.77
CA GLN A 97 3.80 14.35 9.52
C GLN A 97 3.94 13.44 8.29
N PRO A 98 3.34 12.24 8.32
CA PRO A 98 3.30 11.35 7.15
C PRO A 98 2.66 12.02 5.92
N MET A 99 1.73 12.96 6.13
CA MET A 99 1.07 13.70 5.06
C MET A 99 1.97 14.72 4.36
N ASP A 100 3.16 14.99 4.91
CA ASP A 100 4.11 15.91 4.29
C ASP A 100 4.96 15.26 3.19
N PHE A 101 4.79 13.95 2.98
CA PHE A 101 5.35 13.24 1.85
C PHE A 101 4.47 13.43 0.61
N TYR A 102 5.09 13.58 -0.56
CA TYR A 102 4.40 13.76 -1.83
C TYR A 102 5.08 12.92 -2.91
N MET A 103 4.29 12.20 -3.69
CA MET A 103 4.75 11.48 -4.88
C MET A 103 4.51 12.36 -6.10
N GLU A 104 5.58 12.74 -6.79
CA GLU A 104 5.55 13.56 -8.00
C GLU A 104 5.83 12.67 -9.21
N LEU A 105 4.77 12.41 -9.98
CA LEU A 105 4.86 11.70 -11.26
C LEU A 105 5.16 12.69 -12.40
N PRO A 106 5.76 12.22 -13.50
CA PRO A 106 5.96 13.04 -14.69
C PRO A 106 4.64 13.66 -15.18
N GLY A 107 4.67 14.92 -15.62
CA GLY A 107 3.48 15.65 -16.07
C GLY A 107 2.71 16.38 -14.96
N SER A 108 3.39 16.75 -13.86
CA SER A 108 2.83 17.55 -12.75
C SER A 108 1.71 16.88 -11.95
N MET A 109 1.60 15.55 -12.02
CA MET A 109 0.68 14.80 -11.19
C MET A 109 1.33 14.54 -9.82
N THR A 110 0.86 15.26 -8.80
CA THR A 110 1.32 15.11 -7.42
C THR A 110 0.27 14.41 -6.59
N SER A 111 0.67 13.41 -5.81
CA SER A 111 -0.20 12.67 -4.90
C SER A 111 0.36 12.69 -3.48
N ARG A 112 -0.48 12.96 -2.48
CA ARG A 112 -0.14 12.72 -1.07
C ARG A 112 -0.30 11.23 -0.73
N PRO A 113 0.31 10.72 0.34
CA PRO A 113 -0.03 9.41 0.85
C PRO A 113 -1.45 9.41 1.42
N PHE A 114 -2.05 8.21 1.46
CA PHE A 114 -3.29 7.98 2.18
C PHE A 114 -3.04 8.01 3.68
N ASP A 115 -3.95 8.59 4.45
CA ASP A 115 -3.88 8.48 5.91
C ASP A 115 -4.16 7.04 6.37
N GLN A 116 -3.71 6.68 7.57
CA GLN A 116 -3.98 5.37 8.18
C GLN A 116 -5.48 5.07 8.17
N SER A 117 -6.31 6.06 8.52
CA SER A 117 -7.77 5.91 8.55
C SER A 117 -8.36 5.65 7.16
N GLU A 118 -7.89 6.37 6.15
CA GLU A 118 -8.30 6.21 4.74
C GLU A 118 -7.96 4.81 4.22
N ILE A 119 -6.77 4.29 4.54
CA ILE A 119 -6.37 2.93 4.14
C ILE A 119 -7.26 1.90 4.84
N SER A 120 -7.47 2.05 6.15
CA SER A 120 -8.30 1.13 6.94
C SER A 120 -9.75 1.13 6.47
N GLU A 121 -10.28 2.28 6.05
CA GLU A 121 -11.61 2.41 5.45
C GLU A 121 -11.65 1.83 4.03
N ALA A 122 -10.69 2.15 3.18
CA ALA A 122 -10.62 1.62 1.82
C ALA A 122 -10.50 0.09 1.81
N LEU A 123 -9.75 -0.48 2.75
CA LEU A 123 -9.72 -1.93 2.95
C LEU A 123 -11.08 -2.49 3.39
N SER A 124 -11.94 -1.70 4.03
CA SER A 124 -13.29 -2.11 4.41
C SER A 124 -14.32 -2.00 3.27
N SER A 125 -14.11 -1.10 2.31
CA SER A 125 -15.08 -0.75 1.27
C SER A 125 -14.70 -1.17 -0.15
N SER A 126 -13.44 -1.57 -0.42
CA SER A 126 -13.03 -1.99 -1.77
C SER A 126 -13.75 -3.26 -2.22
N LEU A 127 -13.68 -3.57 -3.53
CA LEU A 127 -14.28 -4.78 -4.13
C LEU A 127 -13.85 -6.08 -3.40
N LEU A 128 -12.68 -6.05 -2.76
CA LEU A 128 -12.14 -7.11 -1.90
C LEU A 128 -12.83 -7.20 -0.53
N GLY A 129 -13.41 -6.13 0.00
CA GLY A 129 -14.23 -6.14 1.21
C GLY A 129 -15.67 -6.66 0.97
N THR A 130 -16.22 -6.44 -0.22
CA THR A 130 -17.61 -6.78 -0.56
C THR A 130 -17.78 -8.15 -1.21
N ALA A 131 -16.76 -8.67 -1.92
CA ALA A 131 -16.86 -9.92 -2.67
C ALA A 131 -16.21 -11.14 -1.99
N MET A 132 -15.75 -11.10 -0.75
CA MET A 132 -14.79 -12.11 -0.28
C MET A 132 -15.32 -13.11 0.77
N ALA A 133 -14.97 -14.39 0.56
CA ALA A 133 -15.29 -15.52 1.45
C ALA A 133 -14.65 -15.38 2.86
N PRO A 134 -15.02 -16.18 3.86
CA PRO A 134 -14.53 -16.04 5.24
C PRO A 134 -13.00 -16.06 5.41
N GLY A 135 -12.28 -16.88 4.64
CA GLY A 135 -10.80 -16.95 4.70
C GLY A 135 -10.11 -15.69 4.19
N THR A 136 -10.74 -14.99 3.26
CA THR A 136 -10.26 -13.72 2.71
C THR A 136 -10.59 -12.53 3.61
N MET A 137 -11.69 -12.58 4.39
CA MET A 137 -11.98 -11.62 5.46
C MET A 137 -10.95 -11.67 6.59
N ALA A 138 -10.46 -12.86 6.96
CA ALA A 138 -9.39 -13.00 7.95
C ALA A 138 -8.08 -12.34 7.48
N ARG A 139 -7.75 -12.46 6.19
CA ARG A 139 -6.57 -11.82 5.58
C ARG A 139 -6.71 -10.29 5.53
N LEU A 140 -7.92 -9.81 5.25
CA LEU A 140 -8.26 -8.40 5.24
C LEU A 140 -8.15 -7.79 6.66
N ASN A 141 -8.73 -8.44 7.66
CA ASN A 141 -8.61 -8.01 9.06
C ASN A 141 -7.18 -8.03 9.58
N ARG A 142 -6.36 -9.03 9.19
CA ARG A 142 -4.92 -9.04 9.50
C ARG A 142 -4.20 -7.87 8.84
N THR A 143 -4.53 -7.56 7.59
CA THR A 143 -3.94 -6.42 6.87
C THR A 143 -4.31 -5.09 7.53
N ARG A 144 -5.57 -4.92 7.95
CA ARG A 144 -6.00 -3.74 8.72
C ARG A 144 -5.21 -3.59 10.01
N LYS A 145 -5.14 -4.66 10.81
CA LYS A 145 -4.36 -4.65 12.06
C LYS A 145 -2.88 -4.34 11.80
N MET A 146 -2.31 -4.84 10.71
CA MET A 146 -0.94 -4.52 10.31
C MET A 146 -0.80 -3.03 10.01
N VAL A 147 -1.65 -2.47 9.14
CA VAL A 147 -1.67 -1.03 8.84
C VAL A 147 -1.76 -0.22 10.12
N ASP A 148 -2.68 -0.58 11.03
CA ASP A 148 -2.85 0.14 12.29
C ASP A 148 -1.62 0.12 13.22
N GLN A 149 -0.75 -0.87 13.05
CA GLN A 149 0.44 -1.05 13.88
C GLN A 149 1.71 -0.49 13.25
N VAL A 150 1.79 -0.46 11.91
CA VAL A 150 3.03 -0.14 11.21
C VAL A 150 2.98 1.16 10.41
N TYR A 151 1.80 1.77 10.26
CA TYR A 151 1.69 3.05 9.59
C TYR A 151 2.54 4.09 10.32
N LEU A 152 3.30 4.88 9.57
CA LEU A 152 4.18 5.88 10.15
C LEU A 152 3.30 6.88 10.94
N PRO A 153 3.46 7.03 12.26
CA PRO A 153 2.64 7.97 13.02
C PRO A 153 3.20 9.40 12.87
N PRO A 154 2.37 10.45 12.97
CA PRO A 154 2.87 11.79 13.20
C PRO A 154 3.57 11.85 14.57
N ALA A 155 4.78 12.37 14.61
CA ALA A 155 5.56 12.37 15.84
C ALA A 155 6.62 13.48 15.89
N ARG A 156 7.01 13.79 17.12
CA ARG A 156 8.24 14.49 17.43
C ARG A 156 9.37 13.48 17.62
N VAL A 157 10.49 13.65 16.91
CA VAL A 157 11.70 12.81 17.07
C VAL A 157 12.78 13.60 17.77
N PHE A 158 13.14 13.17 18.98
CA PHE A 158 14.22 13.78 19.77
C PHE A 158 15.61 13.35 19.28
N PRO A 159 16.67 14.10 19.63
CA PRO A 159 18.06 13.70 19.35
C PRO A 159 18.38 12.27 19.77
N ASN A 160 19.06 11.53 18.89
CA ASN A 160 19.43 10.11 19.00
C ASN A 160 18.24 9.12 18.97
N TYR A 161 17.04 9.58 18.66
CA TYR A 161 15.90 8.69 18.43
C TYR A 161 15.68 8.44 16.94
N SER A 162 15.10 7.29 16.64
CA SER A 162 14.63 6.93 15.32
C SER A 162 13.15 6.56 15.35
N ARG A 163 12.47 6.81 14.24
CA ARG A 163 11.11 6.36 13.97
C ARG A 163 11.08 5.62 12.66
N GLU A 164 10.27 4.58 12.60
CA GLU A 164 10.10 3.76 11.41
C GLU A 164 8.62 3.44 11.24
N GLY A 165 8.19 3.39 9.99
CA GLY A 165 6.84 2.99 9.63
C GLY A 165 6.66 2.98 8.12
N ILE A 166 5.44 2.67 7.68
CA ILE A 166 5.08 2.69 6.26
C ILE A 166 4.31 3.94 5.89
N VAL A 167 4.46 4.36 4.63
CA VAL A 167 3.57 5.31 3.95
C VAL A 167 3.06 4.68 2.67
N ALA A 168 1.79 4.92 2.32
CA ALA A 168 1.16 4.30 1.16
C ALA A 168 0.60 5.37 0.22
N PHE A 169 0.95 5.26 -1.06
CA PHE A 169 0.51 6.13 -2.14
C PHE A 169 -0.44 5.39 -3.09
N PRO A 170 -1.20 6.14 -3.92
CA PRO A 170 -1.93 5.55 -5.03
C PRO A 170 -1.02 4.67 -5.91
N LEU A 171 -1.53 3.52 -6.34
CA LEU A 171 -0.79 2.63 -7.22
C LEU A 171 -0.37 3.36 -8.51
N ILE A 172 0.93 3.29 -8.83
CA ILE A 172 1.48 3.89 -10.06
C ILE A 172 1.10 3.04 -11.28
N ARG A 173 -0.06 3.34 -11.89
CA ARG A 173 -0.58 2.62 -13.07
C ARG A 173 0.14 2.97 -14.37
N SER A 174 0.62 4.21 -14.52
CA SER A 174 1.25 4.71 -15.75
C SER A 174 2.65 4.15 -16.02
N ARG A 175 3.27 3.52 -15.01
CA ARG A 175 4.61 2.91 -15.06
C ARG A 175 5.70 3.82 -15.69
N PRO A 176 5.86 5.08 -15.20
CA PRO A 176 6.81 6.04 -15.76
C PRO A 176 8.26 5.57 -15.61
N ASP A 177 9.18 6.15 -16.38
CA ASP A 177 10.61 5.81 -16.30
C ASP A 177 11.26 6.31 -15.00
N SER A 178 10.75 7.41 -14.43
CA SER A 178 11.17 7.93 -13.14
C SER A 178 10.05 8.73 -12.47
N PHE A 179 10.14 8.86 -11.15
CA PHE A 179 9.29 9.71 -10.34
C PHE A 179 10.02 10.04 -9.03
N ASP A 180 9.53 11.05 -8.31
CA ASP A 180 10.16 11.51 -7.08
C ASP A 180 9.22 11.32 -5.88
N ILE A 181 9.80 11.02 -4.71
CA ILE A 181 9.12 11.23 -3.42
C ILE A 181 9.76 12.42 -2.73
N ARG A 182 8.95 13.41 -2.38
CA ARG A 182 9.37 14.61 -1.66
C ARG A 182 8.84 14.61 -0.25
N LEU A 183 9.70 14.81 0.74
CA LEU A 183 9.30 15.18 2.09
C LEU A 183 9.40 16.69 2.22
N THR A 184 8.27 17.33 2.46
CA THR A 184 8.17 18.78 2.68
C THR A 184 7.90 19.06 4.16
N GLN A 185 7.91 20.32 4.58
CA GLN A 185 7.48 20.78 5.92
C GLN A 185 8.15 20.15 7.15
N LEU A 186 9.17 19.31 6.98
CA LEU A 186 10.00 18.83 8.08
C LEU A 186 10.57 20.02 8.83
N SER A 187 10.35 20.11 10.14
CA SER A 187 10.78 21.28 10.92
C SER A 187 11.73 20.91 12.04
N ILE A 188 12.77 21.72 12.22
CA ILE A 188 13.68 21.68 13.37
C ILE A 188 13.38 22.88 14.27
N ASN A 189 12.97 22.65 15.51
CA ASN A 189 12.56 23.71 16.45
C ASN A 189 11.57 24.73 15.82
N GLY A 190 10.63 24.25 15.00
CA GLY A 190 9.64 25.09 14.32
C GLY A 190 10.14 25.85 13.07
N LYS A 191 11.40 25.65 12.65
CA LYS A 191 11.90 26.15 11.35
C LYS A 191 11.82 25.06 10.30
N ILE A 192 11.13 25.35 9.20
CA ILE A 192 10.98 24.41 8.08
C ILE A 192 12.31 24.24 7.35
N LEU A 193 12.70 22.98 7.13
CA LEU A 193 13.86 22.60 6.36
C LEU A 193 13.59 22.61 4.85
N PRO A 194 14.63 22.69 4.01
CA PRO A 194 14.50 22.45 2.58
C PRO A 194 13.87 21.08 2.30
N PRO A 195 13.08 20.95 1.21
CA PRO A 195 12.50 19.67 0.83
C PRO A 195 13.57 18.60 0.61
N ILE A 196 13.31 17.40 1.12
CA ILE A 196 14.16 16.22 0.89
C ILE A 196 13.55 15.44 -0.27
N ILE A 197 14.35 15.12 -1.28
CA ILE A 197 13.87 14.51 -2.54
C ILE A 197 14.52 13.14 -2.73
N PHE A 198 13.70 12.11 -2.89
CA PHE A 198 14.11 10.76 -3.24
C PHE A 198 13.76 10.47 -4.69
N GLN A 199 14.78 10.40 -5.55
CA GLN A 199 14.60 10.11 -6.97
C GLN A 199 14.53 8.61 -7.21
N ILE A 200 13.48 8.17 -7.89
CA ILE A 200 13.22 6.76 -8.19
C ILE A 200 13.25 6.57 -9.70
N LYS A 201 13.98 5.55 -10.15
CA LYS A 201 14.11 5.19 -11.57
C LYS A 201 13.69 3.76 -11.81
N LYS A 202 13.04 3.52 -12.93
CA LYS A 202 12.71 2.19 -13.42
C LYS A 202 13.99 1.47 -13.80
N LEU A 203 14.14 0.22 -13.37
CA LEU A 203 15.23 -0.63 -13.82
C LEU A 203 15.03 -0.97 -15.29
N PRO A 204 16.10 -0.99 -16.09
CA PRO A 204 16.03 -1.53 -17.44
C PRO A 204 15.54 -2.97 -17.38
N ALA A 205 14.67 -3.35 -18.31
CA ALA A 205 14.23 -4.74 -18.43
C ALA A 205 15.47 -5.64 -18.53
N LYS A 206 15.52 -6.72 -17.73
CA LYS A 206 16.57 -7.72 -17.89
C LYS A 206 16.54 -8.18 -19.34
N ALA A 207 17.66 -8.00 -20.06
CA ALA A 207 17.81 -8.53 -21.41
C ALA A 207 17.48 -10.02 -21.37
N THR A 208 16.44 -10.42 -22.09
CA THR A 208 16.09 -11.83 -22.21
C THR A 208 17.26 -12.51 -22.90
N PRO A 209 17.86 -13.58 -22.33
CA PRO A 209 18.90 -14.32 -23.05
C PRO A 209 18.27 -14.81 -24.36
N GLN A 210 18.79 -14.31 -25.48
CA GLN A 210 18.50 -14.84 -26.80
C GLN A 210 18.86 -16.33 -26.74
N LYS A 211 17.84 -17.20 -26.79
CA LYS A 211 18.07 -18.61 -27.08
C LYS A 211 18.67 -18.68 -28.48
N SER A 212 19.99 -18.89 -28.55
CA SER A 212 20.71 -19.33 -29.73
C SER A 212 20.35 -20.77 -30.05
#